data_AF-A0A6V7UV87-F1
#
_entry.id   AF-A0A6V7UV87-F1
#
_cell.length_a   1.000
_cell.length_b   1.000
_cell.length_c   1.000
_cell.angle_alpha   90.00
_cell.angle_beta   90.00
_cell.angle_gamma   90.00
#
_symmetry.space_group_name_H-M   'P 1'
#
loop_
_entity.id
_entity.type
_entity.pdbx_description
1 polymer ?
#
loop_
_entity_poly.entity_id
_entity_poly.type
_entity_poly.pdbx_seq_one_letter_code
_entity_poly.pdbx_strand_id
1 'polypeptide(L)'
;MNKVEGDIDKNLVNIPNNFDQKIKLLQQEITNKETEKFQNLEQQFKENYHSLELKIQKIEEENKDKITNLEKIIQQKDGKINSLEGEVKKQMSDIQRDQYKHLLKFQNEIKQIKSVNEANIKILKQKNKEKYQQLEKENKNKIENLEGIIKEKEVKITSIDGDIKECMNKLEVDNDQKIKLFQNEITNNLEQQFKENYHSLELKIQKIEEDNKDKIINLEKIIQQKDEKINLLECELKKANETVNALNKKIDNITKEQEHLFNFITKKPKYTQIKNKWKYFDNIRKCCEDNCVNTNTPIGKCKNGNGFIEIINNTDIKYNKCIEEENMEAHLNAENKFYKPKTDCNFASIFYYYEIKIKKEGTGYSAFGFRNTKEYILLNNNGYIYYESPSNTDEISRKIPSFSWKDGDVFGCGLVFPPTKMLEKHPYVFFTQNGNQIGKAVLLKEESDDYYELYLSLKIPFYRSKLWQRFGC
;
A
#
# COMPACT_ATOMS: atom_id res chain seq x y z
N MET A 1 63.35 98.11 -77.13
CA MET A 1 63.65 99.34 -77.89
C MET A 1 64.49 98.90 -79.08
N ASN A 2 63.97 99.04 -80.30
CA ASN A 2 64.15 100.23 -81.14
C ASN A 2 65.58 100.27 -81.72
N LYS A 3 65.79 100.23 -83.04
CA LYS A 3 65.55 101.31 -84.03
C LYS A 3 66.69 102.35 -83.98
N VAL A 4 66.89 102.98 -85.15
CA VAL A 4 67.67 104.20 -85.46
C VAL A 4 69.09 103.85 -85.94
N GLU A 5 69.36 103.82 -87.26
CA GLU A 5 69.60 104.98 -88.18
C GLU A 5 70.76 105.86 -87.64
N GLY A 6 71.70 106.39 -88.40
CA GLY A 6 71.88 106.69 -89.81
C GLY A 6 72.91 107.83 -89.86
N ASP A 7 73.74 107.82 -90.90
CA ASP A 7 74.49 108.92 -91.55
C ASP A 7 75.18 110.06 -90.75
N ILE A 8 76.39 110.45 -91.20
CA ILE A 8 76.68 111.76 -91.82
C ILE A 8 78.21 112.00 -92.00
N ASP A 9 78.56 112.34 -93.24
CA ASP A 9 79.60 113.22 -93.83
C ASP A 9 81.09 113.30 -93.43
N LYS A 10 81.89 113.10 -94.48
CA LYS A 10 82.90 113.99 -95.12
C LYS A 10 84.08 114.61 -94.32
N ASN A 11 85.21 114.45 -95.01
CA ASN A 11 86.34 115.37 -95.19
C ASN A 11 87.52 115.33 -94.19
N LEU A 12 88.69 115.62 -94.79
CA LEU A 12 89.98 116.05 -94.22
C LEU A 12 90.97 114.92 -93.90
N VAL A 13 92.02 114.79 -94.71
CA VAL A 13 93.34 115.47 -94.56
C VAL A 13 94.26 114.74 -93.58
N ASN A 14 94.95 113.76 -94.18
CA ASN A 14 96.39 113.49 -94.12
C ASN A 14 97.25 114.23 -93.08
N ILE A 15 97.62 113.57 -91.96
CA ILE A 15 98.89 113.79 -91.23
C ILE A 15 99.35 112.45 -90.61
N PRO A 16 100.66 112.13 -90.60
CA PRO A 16 101.18 110.82 -90.26
C PRO A 16 101.57 110.68 -88.79
N ASN A 17 101.89 109.44 -88.43
CA ASN A 17 102.74 109.02 -87.31
C ASN A 17 102.11 108.93 -85.90
N ASN A 18 102.19 107.70 -85.38
CA ASN A 18 102.70 107.40 -84.03
C ASN A 18 101.71 107.10 -82.88
N PHE A 19 100.42 106.82 -83.14
CA PHE A 19 99.48 106.31 -82.11
C PHE A 19 99.13 104.81 -82.25
N ASP A 20 99.05 104.28 -83.48
CA ASP A 20 98.72 102.86 -83.70
C ASP A 20 99.79 101.87 -83.22
N GLN A 21 101.05 102.29 -83.15
CA GLN A 21 102.13 101.42 -82.66
C GLN A 21 102.07 101.17 -81.15
N LYS A 22 101.55 102.13 -80.37
CA LYS A 22 101.51 102.01 -78.90
C LYS A 22 100.35 101.15 -78.41
N ILE A 23 99.22 101.16 -79.14
CA ILE A 23 98.07 100.27 -78.90
C ILE A 23 98.44 98.82 -79.22
N LYS A 24 99.16 98.59 -80.33
CA LYS A 24 99.63 97.25 -80.70
C LYS A 24 100.59 96.65 -79.66
N LEU A 25 101.48 97.45 -79.08
CA LEU A 25 102.42 96.98 -78.05
C LEU A 25 101.71 96.58 -76.74
N LEU A 26 100.74 97.37 -76.26
CA LEU A 26 99.97 97.03 -75.05
C LEU A 26 99.04 95.83 -75.25
N GLN A 27 98.43 95.70 -76.43
CA GLN A 27 97.65 94.50 -76.77
C GLN A 27 98.52 93.24 -76.78
N GLN A 28 99.75 93.35 -77.28
CA GLN A 28 100.69 92.22 -77.31
C GLN A 28 101.17 91.82 -75.91
N GLU A 29 101.38 92.79 -75.01
CA GLU A 29 101.81 92.52 -73.63
C GLU A 29 100.71 91.92 -72.76
N ILE A 30 99.45 92.36 -72.91
CA ILE A 30 98.28 91.75 -72.27
C ILE A 30 98.09 90.32 -72.79
N THR A 31 98.16 90.14 -74.12
CA THR A 31 98.03 88.80 -74.74
C THR A 31 99.09 87.85 -74.20
N ASN A 32 100.35 88.29 -74.06
CA ASN A 32 101.42 87.45 -73.53
C ASN A 32 101.20 87.08 -72.06
N LYS A 33 100.79 88.01 -71.20
CA LYS A 33 100.51 87.72 -69.78
C LYS A 33 99.28 86.84 -69.58
N GLU A 34 98.24 87.03 -70.38
CA GLU A 34 97.05 86.15 -70.36
C GLU A 34 97.41 84.76 -70.88
N THR A 35 98.26 84.66 -71.90
CA THR A 35 98.76 83.37 -72.41
C THR A 35 99.61 82.65 -71.37
N GLU A 36 100.52 83.33 -70.68
CA GLU A 36 101.35 82.73 -69.63
C GLU A 36 100.52 82.30 -68.41
N LYS A 37 99.52 83.11 -68.02
CA LYS A 37 98.58 82.74 -66.95
C LYS A 37 97.69 81.56 -67.35
N PHE A 38 97.26 81.49 -68.61
CA PHE A 38 96.48 80.38 -69.15
C PHE A 38 97.33 79.11 -69.23
N GLN A 39 98.59 79.20 -69.68
CA GLN A 39 99.53 78.08 -69.71
C GLN A 39 99.83 77.54 -68.30
N ASN A 40 100.03 78.41 -67.31
CA ASN A 40 100.22 77.99 -65.92
C ASN A 40 98.96 77.35 -65.33
N LEU A 41 97.76 77.90 -65.61
CA LEU A 41 96.51 77.26 -65.20
C LEU A 41 96.31 75.90 -65.86
N GLU A 42 96.59 75.81 -67.17
CA GLU A 42 96.47 74.57 -67.93
C GLU A 42 97.43 73.51 -67.41
N GLN A 43 98.67 73.89 -67.09
CA GLN A 43 99.67 73.02 -66.46
C GLN A 43 99.19 72.54 -65.08
N GLN A 44 98.68 73.45 -64.23
CA GLN A 44 98.16 73.11 -62.91
C GLN A 44 96.91 72.22 -62.98
N PHE A 45 96.04 72.43 -63.97
CA PHE A 45 94.90 71.55 -64.25
C PHE A 45 95.36 70.16 -64.70
N LYS A 46 96.36 70.06 -65.57
CA LYS A 46 96.93 68.77 -66.01
C LYS A 46 97.55 68.01 -64.83
N GLU A 47 98.28 68.69 -63.95
CA GLU A 47 98.89 68.08 -62.76
C GLU A 47 97.83 67.61 -61.74
N ASN A 48 96.81 68.42 -61.48
CA ASN A 48 95.69 68.04 -60.61
C ASN A 48 94.88 66.88 -61.18
N TYR A 49 94.59 66.91 -62.49
CA TYR A 49 93.88 65.83 -63.18
C TYR A 49 94.68 64.52 -63.08
N HIS A 50 95.98 64.57 -63.38
CA HIS A 50 96.85 63.40 -63.27
C HIS A 50 96.95 62.87 -61.83
N SER A 51 97.04 63.76 -60.82
CA SER A 51 97.03 63.37 -59.41
C SER A 51 95.72 62.70 -58.97
N LEU A 52 94.58 63.21 -59.43
CA LEU A 52 93.26 62.62 -59.19
C LEU A 52 93.13 61.25 -59.87
N GLU A 53 93.60 61.13 -61.10
CA GLU A 53 93.60 59.89 -61.87
C GLU A 53 94.43 58.80 -61.16
N LEU A 54 95.61 59.15 -60.65
CA LEU A 54 96.43 58.24 -59.84
C LEU A 54 95.76 57.85 -58.52
N LYS A 55 95.04 58.77 -57.86
CA LYS A 55 94.27 58.44 -56.64
C LYS A 55 93.09 57.52 -56.92
N ILE A 56 92.39 57.72 -58.03
CA ILE A 56 91.29 56.85 -58.47
C ILE A 56 91.82 55.45 -58.77
N GLN A 57 92.91 55.33 -59.54
CA GLN A 57 93.53 54.04 -59.85
C GLN A 57 93.94 53.29 -58.56
N LYS A 58 94.53 53.99 -57.58
CA LYS A 58 94.88 53.38 -56.30
C LYS A 58 93.66 52.88 -55.52
N ILE A 59 92.56 53.64 -55.49
CA ILE A 59 91.31 53.23 -54.83
C ILE A 59 90.69 52.03 -55.55
N GLU A 60 90.72 52.02 -56.89
CA GLU A 60 90.22 50.91 -57.70
C GLU A 60 91.03 49.63 -57.43
N GLU A 61 92.35 49.71 -57.33
CA GLU A 61 93.20 48.57 -56.95
C GLU A 61 92.91 48.09 -55.52
N GLU A 62 92.86 48.98 -54.53
CA GLU A 62 92.55 48.61 -53.15
C GLU A 62 91.16 47.97 -53.01
N ASN A 63 90.17 48.45 -53.76
CA ASN A 63 88.83 47.88 -53.76
C ASN A 63 88.77 46.56 -54.51
N LYS A 64 89.52 46.41 -55.60
CA LYS A 64 89.63 45.15 -56.33
C LYS A 64 90.20 44.05 -55.44
N ASP A 65 91.21 44.36 -54.64
CA ASP A 65 91.80 43.42 -53.67
C ASP A 65 90.82 43.07 -52.55
N LYS A 66 90.10 44.05 -51.99
CA LYS A 66 89.05 43.81 -50.98
C LYS A 66 87.91 42.95 -51.53
N ILE A 67 87.45 43.22 -52.74
CA ILE A 67 86.41 42.45 -53.43
C ILE A 67 86.90 41.01 -53.62
N THR A 68 88.10 40.83 -54.17
CA THR A 68 88.71 39.50 -54.38
C THR A 68 88.83 38.73 -53.06
N ASN A 69 89.18 39.39 -51.95
CA ASN A 69 89.25 38.76 -50.64
C ASN A 69 87.87 38.37 -50.08
N LEU A 70 86.86 39.25 -50.23
CA LEU A 70 85.48 38.95 -49.82
C LEU A 70 84.89 37.78 -50.62
N GLU A 71 85.14 37.72 -51.93
CA GLU A 71 84.72 36.60 -52.77
C GLU A 71 85.33 35.27 -52.31
N LYS A 72 86.62 35.25 -51.93
CA LYS A 72 87.27 34.07 -51.34
C LYS A 72 86.61 33.66 -50.02
N ILE A 73 86.27 34.62 -49.16
CA ILE A 73 85.58 34.33 -47.89
C ILE A 73 84.19 33.76 -48.15
N ILE A 74 83.43 34.32 -49.09
CA ILE A 74 82.10 33.83 -49.48
C ILE A 74 82.22 32.39 -49.99
N GLN A 75 83.13 32.11 -50.93
CA GLN A 75 83.36 30.76 -51.44
C GLN A 75 83.73 29.75 -50.34
N GLN A 76 84.56 30.16 -49.38
CA GLN A 76 84.90 29.31 -48.22
C GLN A 76 83.70 29.05 -47.31
N LYS A 77 82.87 30.07 -47.06
CA LYS A 77 81.67 29.95 -46.23
C LYS A 77 80.61 29.10 -46.91
N ASP A 78 80.37 29.28 -48.19
CA ASP A 78 79.44 28.47 -48.99
C ASP A 78 79.88 27.00 -49.02
N GLY A 79 81.19 26.75 -49.19
CA GLY A 79 81.74 25.40 -49.07
C GLY A 79 81.47 24.76 -47.71
N LYS A 80 81.64 25.52 -46.61
CA LYS A 80 81.36 25.04 -45.25
C LYS A 80 79.86 24.82 -45.00
N ILE A 81 78.99 25.70 -45.50
CA ILE A 81 77.53 25.55 -45.41
C ILE A 81 77.09 24.27 -46.13
N ASN A 82 77.55 24.05 -47.36
CA ASN A 82 77.24 22.85 -48.13
C ASN A 82 77.70 21.57 -47.42
N SER A 83 78.88 21.59 -46.79
CA SER A 83 79.37 20.47 -45.96
C SER A 83 78.45 20.20 -44.77
N LEU A 84 78.08 21.23 -44.01
CA LEU A 84 77.22 21.11 -42.83
C LEU A 84 75.80 20.66 -43.20
N GLU A 85 75.23 21.16 -44.30
CA GLU A 85 73.94 20.69 -44.80
C GLU A 85 73.97 19.20 -45.15
N GLY A 86 75.07 18.73 -45.73
CA GLY A 86 75.30 17.30 -45.99
C GLY A 86 75.33 16.47 -44.71
N GLU A 87 76.04 16.93 -43.69
CA GLU A 87 76.11 16.28 -42.38
C GLU A 87 74.75 16.24 -41.67
N VAL A 88 74.00 17.34 -41.66
CA VAL A 88 72.66 17.42 -41.06
C VAL A 88 71.69 16.50 -41.79
N LYS A 89 71.69 16.49 -43.14
CA LYS A 89 70.85 15.58 -43.93
C LYS A 89 71.16 14.12 -43.62
N LYS A 90 72.45 13.77 -43.47
CA LYS A 90 72.88 12.41 -43.08
C LYS A 90 72.40 12.04 -41.68
N GLN A 91 72.65 12.89 -40.68
CA GLN A 91 72.20 12.65 -39.31
C GLN A 91 70.68 12.51 -39.21
N MET A 92 69.92 13.36 -39.91
CA MET A 92 68.46 13.28 -39.93
C MET A 92 67.97 11.97 -40.55
N SER A 93 68.63 11.51 -41.63
CA SER A 93 68.34 10.21 -42.25
C SER A 93 68.65 9.04 -41.32
N ASP A 94 69.75 9.11 -40.56
CA ASP A 94 70.12 8.08 -39.59
C ASP A 94 69.15 8.04 -38.39
N ILE A 95 68.75 9.20 -37.86
CA ILE A 95 67.73 9.31 -36.80
C ILE A 95 66.40 8.72 -37.26
N GLN A 96 65.94 9.08 -38.47
CA GLN A 96 64.69 8.54 -39.02
C GLN A 96 64.75 7.02 -39.18
N ARG A 97 65.89 6.49 -39.64
CA ARG A 97 66.10 5.05 -39.80
C ARG A 97 66.04 4.33 -38.45
N ASP A 98 66.67 4.86 -37.42
CA ASP A 98 66.68 4.25 -36.10
C ASP A 98 65.34 4.37 -35.37
N GLN A 99 64.64 5.50 -35.49
CA GLN A 99 63.27 5.63 -35.02
C GLN A 99 62.34 4.59 -35.65
N TYR A 100 62.46 4.37 -36.97
CA TYR A 100 61.68 3.36 -37.67
C TYR A 100 62.00 1.93 -37.18
N LYS A 101 63.27 1.60 -36.95
CA LYS A 101 63.68 0.30 -36.38
C LYS A 101 63.09 0.08 -34.98
N HIS A 102 63.16 1.09 -34.12
CA HIS A 102 62.58 1.01 -32.77
C HIS A 102 61.06 0.83 -32.81
N LEU A 103 60.38 1.57 -33.68
CA LEU A 103 58.93 1.48 -33.86
C LEU A 103 58.50 0.10 -34.36
N LEU A 104 59.25 -0.48 -35.31
CA LEU A 104 59.03 -1.84 -35.79
C LEU A 104 59.24 -2.88 -34.69
N LYS A 105 60.27 -2.71 -33.84
CA LYS A 105 60.51 -3.59 -32.68
C LYS A 105 59.34 -3.55 -31.69
N PHE A 106 58.87 -2.36 -31.31
CA PHE A 106 57.72 -2.22 -30.42
C PHE A 106 56.43 -2.80 -31.02
N GLN A 107 56.20 -2.62 -32.33
CA GLN A 107 55.05 -3.25 -33.00
C GLN A 107 55.08 -4.77 -32.91
N ASN A 108 56.25 -5.38 -33.02
CA ASN A 108 56.40 -6.83 -32.90
C ASN A 108 56.19 -7.32 -31.46
N GLU A 109 56.71 -6.60 -30.46
CA GLU A 109 56.47 -6.89 -29.04
C GLU A 109 54.97 -6.79 -28.69
N ILE A 110 54.27 -5.75 -29.17
CA ILE A 110 52.82 -5.61 -29.00
C ILE A 110 52.06 -6.78 -29.63
N LYS A 111 52.47 -7.23 -30.83
CA LYS A 111 51.85 -8.40 -31.48
C LYS A 111 52.05 -9.68 -30.67
N GLN A 112 53.23 -9.90 -30.11
CA GLN A 112 53.52 -11.05 -29.25
C GLN A 112 52.68 -11.02 -27.97
N ILE A 113 52.61 -9.87 -27.29
CA ILE A 113 51.80 -9.70 -26.08
C ILE A 113 50.32 -9.96 -26.36
N LYS A 114 49.79 -9.45 -27.49
CA LYS A 114 48.39 -9.71 -27.90
C LYS A 114 48.14 -11.21 -28.11
N SER A 115 49.03 -11.89 -28.82
CA SER A 115 48.91 -13.34 -29.06
C SER A 115 48.92 -14.15 -27.75
N VAL A 116 49.80 -13.82 -26.80
CA VAL A 116 49.87 -14.47 -25.48
C VAL A 116 48.59 -14.21 -24.68
N ASN A 117 48.10 -12.98 -24.65
CA ASN A 117 46.88 -12.63 -23.93
C ASN A 117 45.65 -13.34 -24.51
N GLU A 118 45.52 -13.43 -25.83
CA GLU A 118 44.45 -14.17 -26.49
C GLU A 118 44.49 -15.67 -26.13
N ALA A 119 45.68 -16.28 -26.09
CA ALA A 119 45.84 -17.66 -25.65
C ALA A 119 45.44 -17.85 -24.17
N ASN A 120 45.87 -16.96 -23.29
CA ASN A 120 45.51 -17.00 -21.86
C ASN A 120 44.00 -16.86 -21.64
N ILE A 121 43.33 -15.96 -22.39
CA ILE A 121 41.87 -15.81 -22.34
C ILE A 121 41.17 -17.10 -22.79
N LYS A 122 41.65 -17.78 -23.84
CA LYS A 122 41.10 -19.07 -24.29
C LYS A 122 41.26 -20.14 -23.20
N ILE A 123 42.43 -20.23 -22.56
CA ILE A 123 42.70 -21.18 -21.48
C ILE A 123 41.78 -20.92 -20.28
N LEU A 124 41.60 -19.66 -19.87
CA LEU A 124 40.71 -19.30 -18.76
C LEU A 124 39.25 -19.64 -19.06
N LYS A 125 38.77 -19.37 -20.28
CA LYS A 125 37.41 -19.74 -20.70
C LYS A 125 37.19 -21.26 -20.64
N GLN A 126 38.18 -22.03 -21.08
CA GLN A 126 38.11 -23.50 -21.04
C GLN A 126 38.11 -24.03 -19.59
N LYS A 127 39.02 -23.55 -18.73
CA LYS A 127 39.06 -23.92 -17.30
C LYS A 127 37.74 -23.60 -16.58
N ASN A 128 37.14 -22.45 -16.87
CA ASN A 128 35.86 -22.08 -16.28
C ASN A 128 34.75 -23.04 -16.77
N LYS A 129 34.71 -23.37 -18.06
CA LYS A 129 33.74 -24.33 -18.61
C LYS A 129 33.85 -25.70 -17.93
N GLU A 130 35.07 -26.21 -17.76
CA GLU A 130 35.33 -27.48 -17.07
C GLU A 130 34.86 -27.45 -15.61
N LYS A 131 35.16 -26.36 -14.88
CA LYS A 131 34.72 -26.17 -13.50
C LYS A 131 33.19 -26.15 -13.36
N TYR A 132 32.49 -25.48 -14.28
CA TYR A 132 31.02 -25.48 -14.31
C TYR A 132 30.45 -26.88 -14.55
N GLN A 133 30.99 -27.61 -15.52
CA GLN A 133 30.55 -28.99 -15.82
C GLN A 133 30.81 -29.94 -14.64
N GLN A 134 31.92 -29.77 -13.92
CA GLN A 134 32.19 -30.55 -12.72
C GLN A 134 31.16 -30.26 -11.61
N LEU A 135 30.90 -28.99 -11.32
CA LEU A 135 29.90 -28.59 -10.32
C LEU A 135 28.49 -29.09 -10.67
N GLU A 136 28.12 -29.03 -11.95
CA GLU A 136 26.85 -29.55 -12.44
C GLU A 136 26.72 -31.06 -12.20
N LYS A 137 27.77 -31.83 -12.49
CA LYS A 137 27.81 -33.27 -12.23
C LYS A 137 27.75 -33.59 -10.74
N GLU A 138 28.49 -32.87 -9.90
CA GLU A 138 28.48 -33.05 -8.44
C GLU A 138 27.10 -32.76 -7.85
N ASN A 139 26.45 -31.69 -8.30
CA ASN A 139 25.11 -31.32 -7.84
C ASN A 139 24.04 -32.32 -8.31
N LYS A 140 24.12 -32.79 -9.55
CA LYS A 140 23.22 -33.82 -10.07
C LYS A 140 23.30 -35.11 -9.24
N ASN A 141 24.51 -35.57 -8.93
CA ASN A 141 24.70 -36.76 -8.09
C ASN A 141 24.15 -36.57 -6.67
N LYS A 142 24.29 -35.38 -6.07
CA LYS A 142 23.72 -35.07 -4.75
C LYS A 142 22.19 -35.09 -4.78
N ILE A 143 21.58 -34.55 -5.85
CA ILE A 143 20.13 -34.55 -6.02
C ILE A 143 19.61 -35.99 -6.15
N GLU A 144 20.22 -36.79 -7.03
CA GLU A 144 19.82 -38.21 -7.22
C GLU A 144 19.93 -39.02 -5.91
N ASN A 145 20.97 -38.77 -5.10
CA ASN A 145 21.10 -39.41 -3.78
C ASN A 145 19.98 -38.98 -2.81
N LEU A 146 19.69 -37.68 -2.73
CA LEU A 146 18.61 -37.16 -1.88
C LEU A 146 17.23 -37.69 -2.30
N GLU A 147 16.97 -37.76 -3.61
CA GLU A 147 15.74 -38.36 -4.14
C GLU A 147 15.61 -39.84 -3.76
N GLY A 148 16.70 -40.60 -3.75
CA GLY A 148 16.72 -41.98 -3.27
C GLY A 148 16.34 -42.10 -1.79
N ILE A 149 16.92 -41.24 -0.95
CA ILE A 149 16.62 -41.19 0.49
C ILE A 149 15.15 -40.81 0.72
N ILE A 150 14.61 -39.84 -0.01
CA ILE A 150 13.21 -39.41 0.10
C ILE A 150 12.27 -40.58 -0.23
N LYS A 151 12.50 -41.27 -1.36
CA LYS A 151 11.67 -42.43 -1.75
C LYS A 151 11.69 -43.54 -0.70
N GLU A 152 12.85 -43.83 -0.11
CA GLU A 152 12.95 -44.82 0.97
C GLU A 152 12.10 -44.42 2.20
N LYS A 153 12.12 -43.13 2.56
CA LYS A 153 11.34 -42.60 3.68
C LYS A 153 9.85 -42.60 3.40
N GLU A 154 9.42 -42.27 2.17
CA GLU A 154 8.02 -42.32 1.75
C GLU A 154 7.43 -43.74 1.85
N VAL A 155 8.19 -44.76 1.45
CA VAL A 155 7.79 -46.17 1.60
C VAL A 155 7.61 -46.53 3.07
N LYS A 156 8.54 -46.11 3.95
CA LYS A 156 8.44 -46.35 5.40
C LYS A 156 7.23 -45.66 6.02
N ILE A 157 6.95 -44.41 5.64
CA ILE A 157 5.77 -43.67 6.11
C ILE A 157 4.48 -44.39 5.69
N THR A 158 4.41 -44.85 4.43
CA THR A 158 3.24 -45.56 3.91
C THR A 158 3.00 -46.89 4.65
N SER A 159 4.07 -47.62 4.99
CA SER A 159 3.97 -48.83 5.82
C SER A 159 3.41 -48.53 7.21
N ILE A 160 3.94 -47.50 7.89
CA ILE A 160 3.49 -47.11 9.24
C ILE A 160 2.03 -46.65 9.22
N ASP A 161 1.61 -45.90 8.20
CA ASP A 161 0.21 -45.48 8.03
C ASP A 161 -0.73 -46.68 7.87
N GLY A 162 -0.29 -47.72 7.16
CA GLY A 162 -1.00 -49.00 7.07
C GLY A 162 -1.16 -49.67 8.44
N ASP A 163 -0.07 -49.79 9.20
CA ASP A 163 -0.08 -50.41 10.54
C ASP A 163 -0.98 -49.64 11.52
N ILE A 164 -0.98 -48.30 11.46
CA ILE A 164 -1.86 -47.45 12.28
C ILE A 164 -3.32 -47.72 11.94
N LYS A 165 -3.68 -47.73 10.65
CA LYS A 165 -5.06 -48.00 10.21
C LYS A 165 -5.54 -49.38 10.65
N GLU A 166 -4.69 -50.40 10.54
CA GLU A 166 -5.02 -51.74 11.03
C GLU A 166 -5.25 -51.76 12.55
N CYS A 167 -4.40 -51.07 13.31
CA CYS A 167 -4.53 -50.96 14.76
C CYS A 167 -5.82 -50.24 15.18
N MET A 168 -6.16 -49.13 14.51
CA MET A 168 -7.41 -48.39 14.77
C MET A 168 -8.64 -49.25 14.47
N ASN A 169 -8.64 -49.99 13.35
CA ASN A 169 -9.75 -50.90 13.01
C ASN A 169 -9.92 -52.01 14.06
N LYS A 170 -8.82 -52.61 14.55
CA LYS A 170 -8.89 -53.62 15.63
C LYS A 170 -9.47 -53.03 16.91
N LEU A 171 -9.03 -51.82 17.29
CA LEU A 171 -9.52 -51.12 18.47
C LEU A 171 -11.02 -50.79 18.37
N GLU A 172 -11.48 -50.36 17.19
CA GLU A 172 -12.89 -50.08 16.92
C GLU A 172 -13.75 -51.34 17.08
N VAL A 173 -13.33 -52.45 16.48
CA VAL A 173 -14.03 -53.74 16.59
C VAL A 173 -14.08 -54.25 18.04
N ASP A 174 -12.96 -54.17 18.78
CA ASP A 174 -12.90 -54.59 20.18
C ASP A 174 -13.80 -53.74 21.09
N ASN A 175 -13.83 -52.42 20.84
CA ASN A 175 -14.69 -51.51 21.59
C ASN A 175 -16.17 -51.76 21.30
N ASP A 176 -16.53 -51.97 20.03
CA ASP A 176 -17.91 -52.30 19.64
C ASP A 176 -18.40 -53.61 20.28
N GLN A 177 -17.53 -54.62 20.35
CA GLN A 177 -17.85 -55.88 21.03
C GLN A 177 -18.07 -55.67 22.54
N LYS A 178 -17.20 -54.91 23.20
CA LYS A 178 -17.35 -54.58 24.63
C LYS A 178 -18.62 -53.78 24.90
N ILE A 179 -18.93 -52.79 24.06
CA ILE A 179 -20.16 -52.00 24.17
C ILE A 179 -21.39 -52.89 24.04
N LYS A 180 -21.42 -53.81 23.08
CA LYS A 180 -22.53 -54.77 22.92
C LYS A 180 -22.68 -55.68 24.14
N LEU A 181 -21.57 -56.16 24.71
CA LEU A 181 -21.61 -56.97 25.94
C LEU A 181 -22.18 -56.18 27.12
N PHE A 182 -21.72 -54.94 27.33
CA PHE A 182 -22.25 -54.06 28.38
C PHE A 182 -23.74 -53.72 28.18
N GLN A 183 -24.16 -53.45 26.94
CA GLN A 183 -25.57 -53.18 26.62
C GLN A 183 -26.46 -54.38 26.94
N ASN A 184 -26.02 -55.59 26.61
CA ASN A 184 -26.74 -56.82 26.93
C ASN A 184 -26.83 -57.04 28.45
N GLU A 185 -25.73 -56.81 29.19
CA GLU A 185 -25.72 -56.92 30.65
C GLU A 185 -26.69 -55.94 31.31
N ILE A 186 -26.67 -54.66 30.90
CA ILE A 186 -27.59 -53.62 31.39
C ILE A 186 -29.04 -54.01 31.07
N THR A 187 -29.31 -54.46 29.85
CA THR A 187 -30.67 -54.83 29.42
C THR A 187 -31.20 -56.00 30.25
N ASN A 188 -30.40 -57.05 30.44
CA ASN A 188 -30.78 -58.21 31.26
C ASN A 188 -31.04 -57.83 32.72
N ASN A 189 -30.18 -57.00 33.31
CA ASN A 189 -30.34 -56.53 34.68
C ASN A 189 -31.61 -55.69 34.85
N LEU A 190 -31.90 -54.80 33.90
CA LEU A 190 -33.12 -53.99 33.91
C LEU A 190 -34.37 -54.85 33.75
N GLU A 191 -34.38 -55.80 32.81
CA GLU A 191 -35.51 -56.72 32.62
C GLU A 191 -35.80 -57.54 33.87
N GLN A 192 -34.75 -58.02 34.56
CA GLN A 192 -34.90 -58.74 35.81
C GLN A 192 -35.49 -57.85 36.91
N GLN A 193 -34.96 -56.64 37.10
CA GLN A 193 -35.51 -55.67 38.07
C GLN A 193 -36.95 -55.31 37.77
N PHE A 194 -37.31 -55.13 36.49
CA PHE A 194 -38.69 -54.86 36.09
C PHE A 194 -39.62 -56.04 36.43
N LYS A 195 -39.21 -57.29 36.20
CA LYS A 195 -40.00 -58.47 36.56
C LYS A 195 -40.21 -58.58 38.07
N GLU A 196 -39.15 -58.36 38.87
CA GLU A 196 -39.23 -58.39 40.34
C GLU A 196 -40.14 -57.29 40.88
N ASN A 197 -40.00 -56.07 40.35
CA ASN A 197 -40.85 -54.93 40.72
C ASN A 197 -42.31 -55.15 40.32
N TYR A 198 -42.56 -55.67 39.12
CA TYR A 198 -43.91 -55.97 38.63
C TYR A 198 -44.60 -57.00 39.53
N HIS A 199 -43.91 -58.11 39.84
CA HIS A 199 -44.44 -59.15 40.72
C HIS A 199 -44.73 -58.63 42.14
N SER A 200 -43.84 -57.80 42.69
CA SER A 200 -44.06 -57.14 43.99
C SER A 200 -45.29 -56.22 43.97
N LEU A 201 -45.50 -55.48 42.88
CA LEU A 201 -46.64 -54.60 42.71
C LEU A 201 -47.95 -55.41 42.63
N GLU A 202 -47.95 -56.51 41.88
CA GLU A 202 -49.10 -57.40 41.70
C GLU A 202 -49.55 -58.01 43.04
N LEU A 203 -48.61 -58.45 43.88
CA LEU A 203 -48.90 -58.93 45.25
C LEU A 203 -49.50 -57.83 46.14
N LYS A 204 -49.04 -56.58 46.01
CA LYS A 204 -49.60 -55.43 46.74
C LYS A 204 -51.03 -55.12 46.29
N ILE A 205 -51.30 -55.20 44.98
CA ILE A 205 -52.64 -54.99 44.42
C ILE A 205 -53.61 -56.05 44.96
N GLN A 206 -53.24 -57.34 44.89
CA GLN A 206 -54.08 -58.43 45.42
C GLN A 206 -54.41 -58.24 46.90
N LYS A 207 -53.42 -57.86 47.71
CA LYS A 207 -53.62 -57.55 49.13
C LYS A 207 -54.59 -56.38 49.34
N ILE A 208 -54.47 -55.32 48.55
CA ILE A 208 -55.38 -54.15 48.60
C ILE A 208 -56.80 -54.57 48.21
N GLU A 209 -56.96 -55.41 47.19
CA GLU A 209 -58.26 -55.94 46.76
C GLU A 209 -58.93 -56.77 47.85
N GLU A 210 -58.17 -57.63 48.54
CA GLU A 210 -58.65 -58.39 49.70
C GLU A 210 -59.04 -57.49 50.87
N ASP A 211 -58.16 -56.57 51.29
CA ASP A 211 -58.39 -55.63 52.40
C ASP A 211 -59.60 -54.71 52.14
N ASN A 212 -59.89 -54.42 50.87
CA ASN A 212 -61.01 -53.57 50.48
C ASN A 212 -62.31 -54.35 50.27
N LYS A 213 -62.28 -55.68 50.05
CA LYS A 213 -63.48 -56.49 49.86
C LYS A 213 -64.44 -56.38 51.04
N ASP A 214 -63.92 -56.47 52.25
CA ASP A 214 -64.73 -56.36 53.48
C ASP A 214 -65.23 -54.92 53.71
N LYS A 215 -64.43 -53.92 53.33
CA LYS A 215 -64.84 -52.51 53.38
C LYS A 215 -65.95 -52.20 52.38
N ILE A 216 -65.87 -52.76 51.17
CA ILE A 216 -66.90 -52.63 50.13
C ILE A 216 -68.20 -53.25 50.61
N ILE A 217 -68.18 -54.47 51.13
CA ILE A 217 -69.37 -55.14 51.69
C ILE A 217 -69.99 -54.31 52.83
N ASN A 218 -69.16 -53.69 53.67
CA ASN A 218 -69.65 -52.82 54.74
C ASN A 218 -70.22 -51.50 54.22
N LEU A 219 -69.58 -50.89 53.21
CA LEU A 219 -70.07 -49.68 52.55
C LEU A 219 -71.38 -49.94 51.80
N GLU A 220 -71.54 -51.09 51.14
CA GLU A 220 -72.79 -51.49 50.48
C GLU A 220 -73.94 -51.60 51.49
N LYS A 221 -73.69 -52.14 52.69
CA LYS A 221 -74.68 -52.15 53.79
C LYS A 221 -75.02 -50.73 54.26
N ILE A 222 -74.03 -49.85 54.39
CA ILE A 222 -74.25 -48.44 54.74
C ILE A 222 -75.04 -47.72 53.64
N ILE A 223 -74.74 -47.97 52.36
CA ILE A 223 -75.46 -47.41 51.21
C ILE A 223 -76.91 -47.87 51.25
N GLN A 224 -77.17 -49.17 51.45
CA GLN A 224 -78.54 -49.68 51.56
C GLN A 224 -79.33 -49.02 52.71
N GLN A 225 -78.71 -48.84 53.88
CA GLN A 225 -79.31 -48.10 55.00
C GLN A 225 -79.52 -46.61 54.69
N LYS A 226 -78.61 -46.00 53.93
CA LYS A 226 -78.72 -44.60 53.52
C LYS A 226 -79.75 -44.41 52.41
N ASP A 227 -79.91 -45.34 51.48
CA ASP A 227 -80.92 -45.29 50.43
C ASP A 227 -82.33 -45.41 51.01
N GLU A 228 -82.53 -46.23 52.06
CA GLU A 228 -83.76 -46.26 52.85
C GLU A 228 -84.04 -44.89 53.50
N LYS A 229 -83.00 -44.22 54.00
CA LYS A 229 -83.11 -42.88 54.60
C LYS A 229 -83.27 -41.78 53.54
N ILE A 230 -82.67 -41.91 52.37
CA ILE A 230 -82.78 -40.99 51.23
C ILE A 230 -84.19 -41.07 50.66
N ASN A 231 -84.78 -42.25 50.49
CA ASN A 231 -86.18 -42.39 50.09
C ASN A 231 -87.14 -41.65 51.06
N LEU A 232 -86.80 -41.65 52.35
CA LEU A 232 -87.53 -40.91 53.39
C LEU A 232 -87.33 -39.39 53.26
N LEU A 233 -86.08 -38.95 53.03
CA LEU A 233 -85.71 -37.54 52.86
C LEU A 233 -86.14 -36.97 51.50
N GLU A 234 -86.19 -37.73 50.41
CA GLU A 234 -86.69 -37.31 49.10
C GLU A 234 -88.19 -36.97 49.15
N CYS A 235 -88.93 -37.65 50.03
CA CYS A 235 -90.31 -37.27 50.38
C CYS A 235 -90.40 -35.90 51.07
N GLU A 236 -89.37 -35.51 51.83
CA GLU A 236 -89.26 -34.18 52.48
C GLU A 236 -88.69 -33.12 51.51
N LEU A 237 -87.70 -33.48 50.69
CA LEU A 237 -87.03 -32.62 49.73
C LEU A 237 -87.93 -32.23 48.56
N LYS A 238 -88.86 -33.11 48.14
CA LYS A 238 -89.88 -32.75 47.14
C LYS A 238 -90.74 -31.55 47.60
N LYS A 239 -90.89 -31.33 48.91
CA LYS A 239 -91.55 -30.15 49.49
C LYS A 239 -90.64 -28.92 49.57
N ALA A 240 -89.32 -29.09 49.70
CA ALA A 240 -88.35 -27.98 49.76
C ALA A 240 -87.89 -27.50 48.37
N ASN A 241 -87.90 -28.37 47.35
CA ASN A 241 -87.41 -28.09 46.00
C ASN A 241 -88.36 -27.15 45.21
N GLU A 242 -89.62 -27.04 45.62
CA GLU A 242 -90.54 -26.00 45.17
C GLU A 242 -90.08 -24.60 45.64
N THR A 243 -89.35 -24.51 46.76
CA THR A 243 -88.85 -23.24 47.32
C THR A 243 -87.53 -22.78 46.68
N VAL A 244 -86.62 -23.71 46.35
CA VAL A 244 -85.28 -23.41 45.82
C VAL A 244 -85.29 -23.03 44.33
N ASN A 245 -86.22 -23.59 43.53
CA ASN A 245 -86.38 -23.22 42.12
C ASN A 245 -86.75 -21.73 41.92
N ALA A 246 -87.26 -21.04 42.95
CA ALA A 246 -87.48 -19.60 42.95
C ALA A 246 -86.19 -18.76 43.15
N LEU A 247 -85.13 -19.33 43.74
CA LEU A 247 -83.88 -18.64 44.06
C LEU A 247 -82.83 -18.76 42.95
N ASN A 248 -82.73 -19.90 42.27
CA ASN A 248 -81.72 -20.15 41.23
C ASN A 248 -81.89 -19.27 39.98
N LYS A 249 -83.12 -18.81 39.67
CA LYS A 249 -83.36 -17.83 38.61
C LYS A 249 -82.67 -16.47 38.84
N LYS A 250 -82.22 -16.15 40.06
CA LYS A 250 -81.50 -14.89 40.37
C LYS A 250 -79.97 -14.97 40.23
N ILE A 251 -79.39 -16.17 40.32
CA ILE A 251 -77.91 -16.34 40.33
C ILE A 251 -77.34 -16.37 38.91
N ASP A 252 -78.07 -16.94 37.95
CA ASP A 252 -77.62 -17.05 36.54
C ASP A 252 -77.45 -15.69 35.81
N ASN A 253 -78.03 -14.61 36.35
CA ASN A 253 -77.85 -13.26 35.80
C ASN A 253 -76.53 -12.60 36.24
N ILE A 254 -75.94 -13.00 37.37
CA ILE A 254 -74.74 -12.34 37.93
C ILE A 254 -73.46 -12.90 37.30
N THR A 255 -73.46 -14.19 36.94
CA THR A 255 -72.27 -14.88 36.39
C THR A 255 -71.91 -14.40 34.97
N LYS A 256 -72.88 -13.90 34.19
CA LYS A 256 -72.66 -13.44 32.81
C LYS A 256 -72.01 -12.05 32.70
N GLU A 257 -71.98 -11.24 33.76
CA GLU A 257 -71.37 -9.90 33.74
C GLU A 257 -69.87 -9.91 34.11
N GLN A 258 -69.36 -10.96 34.76
CA GLN A 258 -67.96 -11.02 35.24
C GLN A 258 -66.93 -11.42 34.16
N GLU A 259 -67.30 -12.25 33.17
CA GLU A 259 -66.37 -12.68 32.10
C GLU A 259 -66.05 -11.57 31.08
N HIS A 260 -66.90 -10.55 30.96
CA HIS A 260 -66.70 -9.45 30.00
C HIS A 260 -65.75 -8.34 30.50
N LEU A 261 -65.42 -8.30 31.81
CA LEU A 261 -64.52 -7.29 32.39
C LEU A 261 -63.04 -7.70 32.40
N PHE A 262 -62.73 -9.01 32.43
CA PHE A 262 -61.36 -9.49 32.64
C PHE A 262 -60.47 -9.39 31.38
N ASN A 263 -61.06 -9.41 30.18
CA ASN A 263 -60.33 -9.34 28.90
C ASN A 263 -60.04 -7.91 28.41
N PHE A 264 -60.54 -6.85 29.07
CA PHE A 264 -60.39 -5.46 28.61
C PHE A 264 -59.36 -4.62 29.41
N ILE A 265 -58.89 -5.10 30.58
CA ILE A 265 -58.17 -4.23 31.54
C ILE A 265 -56.65 -4.47 31.63
N THR A 266 -56.11 -5.59 31.16
CA THR A 266 -54.66 -5.87 31.35
C THR A 266 -53.94 -6.23 30.07
N LYS A 267 -53.33 -5.21 29.44
CA LYS A 267 -51.91 -5.15 29.04
C LYS A 267 -51.72 -4.08 27.95
N LYS A 268 -51.65 -2.81 28.35
CA LYS A 268 -50.98 -1.80 27.51
C LYS A 268 -49.46 -1.94 27.73
N PRO A 269 -48.64 -2.13 26.69
CA PRO A 269 -47.19 -2.13 26.84
C PRO A 269 -46.75 -0.77 27.41
N LYS A 270 -45.95 -0.79 28.47
CA LYS A 270 -45.35 0.40 29.06
C LYS A 270 -43.98 0.61 28.44
N TYR A 271 -43.85 1.61 27.58
CA TYR A 271 -42.57 2.01 27.00
C TYR A 271 -41.92 3.05 27.92
N THR A 272 -40.65 2.82 28.28
CA THR A 272 -39.83 3.84 28.95
C THR A 272 -38.70 4.20 27.99
N GLN A 273 -38.60 5.48 27.64
CA GLN A 273 -37.51 5.96 26.81
C GLN A 273 -36.22 6.00 27.65
N ILE A 274 -35.21 5.25 27.22
CA ILE A 274 -33.87 5.31 27.80
C ILE A 274 -33.02 6.19 26.88
N LYS A 275 -32.60 7.36 27.38
CA LYS A 275 -31.64 8.20 26.64
C LYS A 275 -30.29 7.47 26.57
N ASN A 276 -29.75 7.34 25.37
CA ASN A 276 -28.45 6.72 25.12
C ASN A 276 -27.57 7.69 24.33
N LYS A 277 -26.25 7.51 24.43
CA LYS A 277 -25.26 8.27 23.65
C LYS A 277 -24.12 7.36 23.23
N TRP A 278 -23.42 7.74 22.19
CA TRP A 278 -22.17 7.09 21.79
C TRP A 278 -21.05 7.44 22.78
N LYS A 279 -20.30 6.43 23.24
CA LYS A 279 -19.38 6.61 24.37
C LYS A 279 -17.91 6.41 24.00
N TYR A 280 -17.56 5.29 23.38
CA TYR A 280 -16.16 4.95 23.14
C TYR A 280 -15.98 4.17 21.85
N PHE A 281 -14.79 4.29 21.28
CA PHE A 281 -14.31 3.40 20.23
C PHE A 281 -13.81 2.09 20.82
N ASP A 282 -14.04 0.99 20.11
CA ASP A 282 -13.37 -0.24 20.45
C ASP A 282 -11.85 -0.10 20.22
N ASN A 283 -11.06 -0.39 21.26
CA ASN A 283 -9.59 -0.27 21.22
C ASN A 283 -8.94 -1.33 20.31
N ILE A 284 -9.70 -2.29 19.77
CA ILE A 284 -9.17 -3.33 18.87
C ILE A 284 -8.54 -2.71 17.60
N ARG A 285 -9.07 -1.60 17.09
CA ARG A 285 -8.54 -0.94 15.88
C ARG A 285 -8.18 0.52 16.17
N LYS A 286 -6.88 0.77 16.34
CA LYS A 286 -6.33 2.11 16.55
C LYS A 286 -6.37 2.91 15.24
N CYS A 287 -6.52 4.24 15.30
CA CYS A 287 -6.51 5.09 14.11
C CYS A 287 -5.12 5.19 13.43
N CYS A 288 -4.06 4.93 14.17
CA CYS A 288 -2.64 4.96 13.81
C CYS A 288 -1.87 4.24 14.92
N GLU A 289 -0.59 3.90 14.72
CA GLU A 289 0.25 3.32 15.77
C GLU A 289 0.33 4.22 17.03
N ASP A 290 0.24 5.54 16.83
CA ASP A 290 0.35 6.54 17.88
C ASP A 290 -0.95 6.88 18.62
N ASN A 291 -2.06 6.18 18.38
CA ASN A 291 -3.36 6.44 19.04
C ASN A 291 -3.81 7.92 18.98
N CYS A 292 -3.63 8.53 17.81
CA CYS A 292 -3.86 9.94 17.52
C CYS A 292 -5.28 10.43 17.88
N VAL A 293 -6.28 9.54 17.91
CA VAL A 293 -7.67 9.83 18.28
C VAL A 293 -7.93 9.27 19.68
N ASN A 294 -8.34 10.13 20.61
CA ASN A 294 -8.70 9.71 21.96
C ASN A 294 -9.96 8.84 21.91
N THR A 295 -9.85 7.58 22.31
CA THR A 295 -10.96 6.60 22.27
C THR A 295 -12.05 6.85 23.31
N ASN A 296 -11.78 7.68 24.33
CA ASN A 296 -12.74 8.08 25.36
C ASN A 296 -13.48 9.37 25.02
N THR A 297 -12.89 10.21 24.17
CA THR A 297 -13.52 11.43 23.63
C THR A 297 -13.16 11.53 22.15
N PRO A 298 -13.96 10.93 21.25
CA PRO A 298 -13.76 10.82 19.79
C PRO A 298 -13.61 12.12 18.98
N ILE A 299 -12.76 13.02 19.44
CA ILE A 299 -12.51 14.34 18.90
C ILE A 299 -11.02 14.35 18.60
N GLY A 300 -10.68 14.34 17.31
CA GLY A 300 -9.29 14.37 16.86
C GLY A 300 -9.15 13.96 15.42
N LYS A 301 -8.13 14.49 14.74
CA LYS A 301 -7.72 14.04 13.41
C LYS A 301 -6.59 13.04 13.57
N CYS A 302 -6.63 11.94 12.82
CA CYS A 302 -5.48 11.06 12.74
C CYS A 302 -4.31 11.80 12.08
N LYS A 303 -3.12 11.79 12.70
CA LYS A 303 -1.95 12.50 12.17
C LYS A 303 -1.42 11.92 10.86
N ASN A 304 -1.66 10.63 10.63
CA ASN A 304 -1.33 9.92 9.39
C ASN A 304 -2.43 10.09 8.32
N GLY A 305 -3.47 10.90 8.59
CA GLY A 305 -4.55 11.15 7.64
C GLY A 305 -5.60 10.05 7.54
N ASN A 306 -5.47 8.92 8.26
CA ASN A 306 -6.43 7.82 8.23
C ASN A 306 -7.86 8.27 8.55
N GLY A 307 -8.84 7.60 7.90
CA GLY A 307 -10.25 7.87 8.13
C GLY A 307 -10.62 7.70 9.60
N PHE A 308 -11.40 8.63 10.14
CA PHE A 308 -11.78 8.63 11.55
C PHE A 308 -13.25 8.98 11.73
N ILE A 309 -13.84 8.46 12.79
CA ILE A 309 -15.20 8.83 13.21
C ILE A 309 -15.13 10.04 14.14
N GLU A 310 -16.03 10.99 13.93
CA GLU A 310 -16.28 12.15 14.78
C GLU A 310 -17.66 12.01 15.41
N ILE A 311 -17.76 12.08 16.74
CA ILE A 311 -19.05 12.14 17.43
C ILE A 311 -19.43 13.62 17.61
N ILE A 312 -20.60 13.99 17.12
CA ILE A 312 -21.16 15.34 17.19
C ILE A 312 -22.31 15.32 18.19
N ASN A 313 -22.23 16.12 19.25
CA ASN A 313 -23.28 16.24 20.28
C ASN A 313 -23.71 14.92 20.95
N ASN A 314 -22.82 13.92 21.01
CA ASN A 314 -23.05 12.60 21.62
C ASN A 314 -24.06 11.66 20.90
N THR A 315 -24.78 12.14 19.88
CA THR A 315 -25.83 11.38 19.17
C THR A 315 -25.53 11.26 17.67
N ASP A 316 -25.02 12.31 17.06
CA ASP A 316 -24.62 12.31 15.65
C ASP A 316 -23.22 11.70 15.52
N ILE A 317 -23.00 10.96 14.44
CA ILE A 317 -21.71 10.39 14.09
C ILE A 317 -21.38 10.77 12.66
N LYS A 318 -20.17 11.27 12.41
CA LYS A 318 -19.69 11.56 11.07
C LYS A 318 -18.44 10.74 10.79
N TYR A 319 -18.42 10.04 9.66
CA TYR A 319 -17.19 9.38 9.21
C TYR A 319 -16.43 10.34 8.29
N ASN A 320 -15.24 10.75 8.69
CA ASN A 320 -14.35 11.60 7.91
C ASN A 320 -13.37 10.71 7.14
N LYS A 321 -13.42 10.78 5.80
CA LYS A 321 -12.62 9.95 4.88
C LYS A 321 -11.14 10.38 4.85
N CYS A 322 -10.23 9.42 4.68
CA CYS A 322 -8.81 9.66 4.39
C CYS A 322 -8.60 10.25 2.97
N ILE A 323 -7.56 11.09 2.83
CA ILE A 323 -7.15 11.67 1.54
C ILE A 323 -6.14 10.77 0.80
N GLU A 324 -5.28 10.02 1.52
CA GLU A 324 -4.05 9.44 0.94
C GLU A 324 -3.82 7.92 1.20
N GLU A 325 -4.52 7.28 2.16
CA GLU A 325 -4.30 5.89 2.60
C GLU A 325 -5.59 5.05 2.68
N GLU A 326 -5.45 3.75 3.00
CA GLU A 326 -6.59 2.85 3.26
C GLU A 326 -7.37 3.28 4.50
N ASN A 327 -8.69 3.45 4.34
CA ASN A 327 -9.57 3.74 5.46
C ASN A 327 -9.72 2.50 6.36
N MET A 328 -9.40 2.68 7.63
CA MET A 328 -9.65 1.66 8.64
C MET A 328 -11.13 1.60 9.02
N GLU A 329 -11.56 0.39 9.37
CA GLU A 329 -12.87 0.16 9.97
C GLU A 329 -12.87 0.73 11.38
N ALA A 330 -13.91 1.49 11.70
CA ALA A 330 -14.08 2.11 13.00
C ALA A 330 -15.32 1.54 13.68
N HIS A 331 -15.16 1.20 14.94
CA HIS A 331 -16.12 0.46 15.75
C HIS A 331 -16.52 1.30 16.96
N LEU A 332 -17.82 1.51 17.15
CA LEU A 332 -18.35 2.42 18.16
C LEU A 332 -19.41 1.74 19.01
N ASN A 333 -19.32 1.94 20.32
CA ASN A 333 -20.27 1.41 21.29
C ASN A 333 -21.07 2.55 21.95
N ALA A 334 -22.34 2.27 22.24
CA ALA A 334 -23.16 3.17 23.03
C ALA A 334 -22.84 3.06 24.54
N GLU A 335 -23.25 4.07 25.32
CA GLU A 335 -23.00 4.14 26.76
C GLU A 335 -23.74 3.07 27.54
N ASN A 336 -25.01 2.84 27.20
CA ASN A 336 -25.86 1.94 27.96
C ASN A 336 -25.68 0.49 27.51
N LYS A 337 -25.51 -0.37 28.51
CA LYS A 337 -25.52 -1.82 28.40
C LYS A 337 -26.89 -2.34 28.83
N PHE A 338 -27.44 -3.27 28.05
CA PHE A 338 -28.73 -3.90 28.28
C PHE A 338 -28.51 -5.27 28.89
N TYR A 339 -28.66 -5.34 30.21
CA TYR A 339 -28.45 -6.56 30.96
C TYR A 339 -29.66 -7.49 30.85
N LYS A 340 -29.38 -8.79 30.76
CA LYS A 340 -30.41 -9.81 30.98
C LYS A 340 -30.91 -9.67 32.43
N PRO A 341 -32.23 -9.57 32.68
CA PRO A 341 -32.75 -9.48 34.03
C PRO A 341 -32.33 -10.70 34.86
N LYS A 342 -31.77 -10.47 36.05
CA LYS A 342 -31.27 -11.52 36.97
C LYS A 342 -32.40 -12.25 37.72
N THR A 343 -33.58 -11.65 37.79
CA THR A 343 -34.76 -12.20 38.50
C THR A 343 -35.76 -12.76 37.50
N ASP A 344 -36.46 -13.83 37.88
CA ASP A 344 -37.56 -14.42 37.11
C ASP A 344 -38.68 -13.40 36.83
N CYS A 345 -38.54 -12.65 35.74
CA CYS A 345 -39.60 -11.86 35.15
C CYS A 345 -40.61 -12.82 34.53
N ASN A 346 -41.39 -13.48 35.38
CA ASN A 346 -42.27 -14.60 35.03
C ASN A 346 -43.37 -14.25 34.02
N PHE A 347 -43.62 -12.96 33.75
CA PHE A 347 -44.84 -12.52 33.06
C PHE A 347 -44.65 -11.42 32.00
N ALA A 348 -43.44 -10.88 31.80
CA ALA A 348 -43.21 -9.79 30.85
C ALA A 348 -41.89 -9.95 30.10
N SER A 349 -41.94 -9.81 28.78
CA SER A 349 -40.75 -9.68 27.95
C SER A 349 -40.13 -8.30 28.17
N ILE A 350 -38.80 -8.24 28.28
CA ILE A 350 -38.09 -6.95 28.24
C ILE A 350 -37.69 -6.68 26.80
N PHE A 351 -38.06 -5.49 26.30
CA PHE A 351 -37.80 -5.06 24.93
C PHE A 351 -36.97 -3.79 24.94
N TYR A 352 -35.80 -3.84 24.32
CA TYR A 352 -34.96 -2.68 24.04
C TYR A 352 -35.00 -2.42 22.53
N TYR A 353 -35.27 -1.17 22.15
CA TYR A 353 -35.34 -0.77 20.75
C TYR A 353 -34.53 0.48 20.52
N TYR A 354 -33.77 0.48 19.44
CA TYR A 354 -32.97 1.61 19.03
C TYR A 354 -33.18 1.89 17.55
N GLU A 355 -33.18 3.17 17.17
CA GLU A 355 -33.26 3.61 15.78
C GLU A 355 -32.03 4.45 15.42
N ILE A 356 -31.56 4.29 14.19
CA ILE A 356 -30.52 5.10 13.58
C ILE A 356 -31.06 5.67 12.29
N LYS A 357 -31.00 6.99 12.16
CA LYS A 357 -31.29 7.68 10.90
C LYS A 357 -30.01 7.86 10.11
N ILE A 358 -30.04 7.41 8.86
CA ILE A 358 -28.85 7.40 8.02
C ILE A 358 -28.89 8.54 7.01
N LYS A 359 -27.79 9.29 6.91
CA LYS A 359 -27.54 10.21 5.79
C LYS A 359 -26.36 9.69 4.95
N LYS A 360 -26.67 9.13 3.79
CA LYS A 360 -25.71 8.45 2.92
C LYS A 360 -25.19 9.39 1.85
N GLU A 361 -23.95 9.85 1.98
CA GLU A 361 -23.24 10.58 0.92
C GLU A 361 -22.01 9.75 0.45
N GLY A 362 -22.26 8.53 -0.06
CA GLY A 362 -21.25 7.73 -0.77
C GLY A 362 -21.39 6.21 -0.66
N THR A 363 -20.39 5.49 -1.17
CA THR A 363 -20.28 4.02 -1.09
C THR A 363 -19.31 3.65 0.02
N GLY A 364 -19.86 3.28 1.18
CA GLY A 364 -19.16 2.80 2.38
C GLY A 364 -19.70 1.44 2.79
N TYR A 365 -18.98 0.68 3.60
CA TYR A 365 -19.51 -0.39 4.43
C TYR A 365 -20.02 0.24 5.74
N SER A 366 -21.24 -0.11 6.12
CA SER A 366 -21.80 0.25 7.42
C SER A 366 -22.61 -0.92 7.95
N ALA A 367 -22.44 -1.23 9.22
CA ALA A 367 -23.22 -2.25 9.91
C ALA A 367 -23.57 -1.78 11.32
N PHE A 368 -24.77 -2.09 11.79
CA PHE A 368 -25.22 -1.72 13.14
C PHE A 368 -26.03 -2.85 13.76
N GLY A 369 -26.08 -2.89 15.09
CA GLY A 369 -26.89 -3.85 15.82
C GLY A 369 -26.40 -3.99 17.26
N PHE A 370 -26.40 -5.20 17.79
CA PHE A 370 -25.98 -5.48 19.16
C PHE A 370 -24.69 -6.28 19.21
N ARG A 371 -23.90 -6.04 20.24
CA ARG A 371 -22.69 -6.80 20.57
C ARG A 371 -22.68 -7.13 22.05
N ASN A 372 -22.08 -8.26 22.40
CA ASN A 372 -21.61 -8.53 23.75
C ASN A 372 -20.11 -8.89 23.72
N THR A 373 -19.64 -9.50 24.80
CA THR A 373 -18.23 -9.82 25.00
C THR A 373 -17.75 -10.95 24.07
N LYS A 374 -18.67 -11.80 23.61
CA LYS A 374 -18.42 -12.93 22.71
C LYS A 374 -18.97 -12.70 21.30
N GLU A 375 -20.18 -12.18 21.15
CA GLU A 375 -20.95 -12.23 19.90
C GLU A 375 -21.32 -10.84 19.40
N TYR A 376 -21.50 -10.71 18.09
CA TYR A 376 -22.16 -9.56 17.48
C TYR A 376 -23.25 -9.98 16.50
N ILE A 377 -24.31 -9.18 16.44
CA ILE A 377 -25.47 -9.36 15.58
C ILE A 377 -25.71 -8.06 14.84
N LEU A 378 -25.28 -8.00 13.58
CA LEU A 378 -25.20 -6.74 12.83
C LEU A 378 -25.93 -6.84 11.49
N LEU A 379 -26.71 -5.82 11.16
CA LEU A 379 -27.26 -5.61 9.83
C LEU A 379 -26.33 -4.68 9.05
N ASN A 380 -25.78 -5.16 7.93
CA ASN A 380 -24.95 -4.35 7.04
C ASN A 380 -25.72 -3.70 5.90
N ASN A 381 -25.05 -2.79 5.19
CA ASN A 381 -25.62 -2.06 4.06
C ASN A 381 -25.74 -2.80 2.74
N ASN A 382 -25.34 -4.06 2.73
CA ASN A 382 -25.64 -5.00 1.65
C ASN A 382 -26.85 -5.89 1.98
N GLY A 383 -27.51 -5.66 3.12
CA GLY A 383 -28.69 -6.42 3.56
C GLY A 383 -28.37 -7.78 4.14
N TYR A 384 -27.15 -7.99 4.63
CA TYR A 384 -26.77 -9.19 5.36
C TYR A 384 -26.90 -8.95 6.86
N ILE A 385 -27.53 -9.90 7.54
CA ILE A 385 -27.44 -10.04 8.99
C ILE A 385 -26.27 -10.98 9.28
N TYR A 386 -25.25 -10.46 9.97
CA TYR A 386 -24.10 -11.21 10.44
C TYR A 386 -24.30 -11.63 11.88
N TYR A 387 -24.01 -12.90 12.15
CA TYR A 387 -23.93 -13.47 13.50
C TYR A 387 -22.60 -14.21 13.62
N GLU A 388 -21.65 -13.62 14.33
CA GLU A 388 -20.37 -14.27 14.66
C GLU A 388 -20.35 -14.63 16.15
N SER A 389 -19.99 -15.88 16.44
CA SER A 389 -19.78 -16.40 17.79
C SER A 389 -18.37 -16.99 17.84
N PRO A 390 -17.50 -16.67 18.82
CA PRO A 390 -16.07 -17.00 18.79
C PRO A 390 -15.81 -18.52 18.82
N SER A 391 -16.81 -19.29 19.26
CA SER A 391 -16.76 -20.74 19.34
C SER A 391 -17.18 -21.45 18.04
N ASN A 392 -17.68 -20.71 17.05
CA ASN A 392 -18.10 -21.26 15.77
C ASN A 392 -17.26 -20.64 14.65
N THR A 393 -16.49 -21.47 13.94
CA THR A 393 -15.71 -21.06 12.76
C THR A 393 -16.57 -20.67 11.57
N ASP A 394 -17.87 -20.96 11.63
CA ASP A 394 -18.81 -20.71 10.54
C ASP A 394 -19.55 -19.40 10.78
N GLU A 395 -19.13 -18.35 10.08
CA GLU A 395 -19.85 -17.08 10.00
C GLU A 395 -21.24 -17.32 9.38
N ILE A 396 -22.29 -17.23 10.18
CA ILE A 396 -23.67 -17.36 9.67
C ILE A 396 -24.11 -15.99 9.20
N SER A 397 -24.07 -15.78 7.88
CA SER A 397 -24.66 -14.60 7.24
C SER A 397 -25.99 -14.96 6.56
N ARG A 398 -27.02 -14.11 6.76
CA ARG A 398 -28.32 -14.26 6.08
C ARG A 398 -28.66 -13.00 5.30
N LYS A 399 -28.85 -13.13 3.99
CA LYS A 399 -29.27 -12.03 3.13
C LYS A 399 -30.78 -11.78 3.26
N ILE A 400 -31.17 -10.54 3.49
CA ILE A 400 -32.57 -10.10 3.48
C ILE A 400 -33.00 -9.89 2.01
N PRO A 401 -34.04 -10.59 1.52
CA PRO A 401 -34.55 -10.39 0.17
C PRO A 401 -35.01 -8.95 -0.05
N SER A 402 -34.71 -8.40 -1.23
CA SER A 402 -35.14 -7.05 -1.65
C SER A 402 -34.70 -5.90 -0.74
N PHE A 403 -33.69 -6.12 0.11
CA PHE A 403 -33.13 -5.06 0.96
C PHE A 403 -32.46 -3.97 0.13
N SER A 404 -32.80 -2.72 0.42
CA SER A 404 -32.15 -1.56 -0.16
C SER A 404 -31.94 -0.52 0.93
N TRP A 405 -30.72 0.00 1.03
CA TRP A 405 -30.38 1.03 2.01
C TRP A 405 -30.34 2.39 1.33
N LYS A 406 -31.39 3.20 1.52
CA LYS A 406 -31.58 4.52 0.90
C LYS A 406 -31.17 5.65 1.84
N ASP A 407 -30.91 6.81 1.26
CA ASP A 407 -30.67 8.03 2.04
C ASP A 407 -31.95 8.44 2.78
N GLY A 408 -31.84 8.78 4.06
CA GLY A 408 -32.96 9.16 4.91
C GLY A 408 -33.72 8.00 5.55
N ASP A 409 -33.40 6.74 5.22
CA ASP A 409 -33.99 5.58 5.89
C ASP A 409 -33.67 5.59 7.40
N VAL A 410 -34.65 5.14 8.18
CA VAL A 410 -34.51 4.89 9.62
C VAL A 410 -34.43 3.39 9.84
N PHE A 411 -33.30 2.93 10.36
CA PHE A 411 -33.14 1.51 10.69
C PHE A 411 -33.24 1.32 12.19
N GLY A 412 -33.97 0.29 12.60
CA GLY A 412 -34.10 -0.07 13.99
C GLY A 412 -33.51 -1.43 14.30
N CYS A 413 -33.08 -1.62 15.55
CA CYS A 413 -32.64 -2.90 16.09
C CYS A 413 -33.33 -3.13 17.43
N GLY A 414 -34.06 -4.23 17.53
CA GLY A 414 -34.80 -4.63 18.71
C GLY A 414 -34.17 -5.84 19.37
N LEU A 415 -33.89 -5.77 20.67
CA LEU A 415 -33.46 -6.88 21.52
C LEU A 415 -34.60 -7.27 22.46
N VAL A 416 -34.97 -8.54 22.43
CA VAL A 416 -36.05 -9.09 23.28
C VAL A 416 -35.49 -10.14 24.22
N PHE A 417 -35.77 -9.98 25.51
CA PHE A 417 -35.62 -11.02 26.51
C PHE A 417 -37.00 -11.61 26.83
N PRO A 418 -37.30 -12.85 26.39
CA PRO A 418 -38.60 -13.47 26.66
C PRO A 418 -38.77 -13.81 28.15
N PRO A 419 -40.02 -14.00 28.63
CA PRO A 419 -40.29 -14.41 30.02
C PRO A 419 -39.76 -15.82 30.29
N THR A 420 -39.24 -16.07 31.49
CA THR A 420 -38.61 -17.35 31.87
C THR A 420 -39.52 -18.58 31.72
N LYS A 421 -40.86 -18.38 31.77
CA LYS A 421 -41.87 -19.43 31.69
C LYS A 421 -42.32 -19.80 30.27
N MET A 422 -41.87 -19.08 29.23
CA MET A 422 -42.16 -19.44 27.85
C MET A 422 -41.25 -20.59 27.38
N LEU A 423 -41.77 -21.42 26.46
CA LEU A 423 -41.01 -22.51 25.84
C LEU A 423 -39.79 -21.98 25.08
N GLU A 424 -39.91 -20.80 24.46
CA GLU A 424 -38.82 -20.07 23.82
C GLU A 424 -38.11 -19.19 24.85
N LYS A 425 -37.00 -19.69 25.41
CA LYS A 425 -36.26 -19.01 26.50
C LYS A 425 -35.13 -18.11 26.02
N HIS A 426 -34.78 -18.20 24.75
CA HIS A 426 -33.61 -17.52 24.20
C HIS A 426 -33.92 -16.07 23.85
N PRO A 427 -33.04 -15.11 24.23
CA PRO A 427 -33.14 -13.75 23.72
C PRO A 427 -33.07 -13.75 22.19
N TYR A 428 -33.65 -12.74 21.56
CA TYR A 428 -33.56 -12.60 20.10
C TYR A 428 -33.43 -11.15 19.67
N VAL A 429 -32.79 -10.97 18.51
CA VAL A 429 -32.64 -9.67 17.85
C VAL A 429 -33.46 -9.65 16.57
N PHE A 430 -34.14 -8.53 16.30
CA PHE A 430 -34.76 -8.26 15.01
C PHE A 430 -34.39 -6.88 14.50
N PHE A 431 -34.49 -6.68 13.20
CA PHE A 431 -34.20 -5.40 12.56
C PHE A 431 -35.46 -4.83 11.93
N THR A 432 -35.52 -3.51 11.84
CA THR A 432 -36.59 -2.78 11.17
C THR A 432 -36.03 -1.77 10.17
N GLN A 433 -36.79 -1.46 9.12
CA GLN A 433 -36.55 -0.36 8.20
C GLN A 433 -37.84 0.46 8.10
N ASN A 434 -37.75 1.75 8.43
CA ASN A 434 -38.87 2.70 8.45
C ASN A 434 -40.06 2.15 9.27
N GLY A 435 -39.77 1.62 10.47
CA GLY A 435 -40.75 1.05 11.40
C GLY A 435 -41.24 -0.38 11.07
N ASN A 436 -40.92 -0.92 9.89
CA ASN A 436 -41.35 -2.27 9.51
C ASN A 436 -40.23 -3.29 9.76
N GLN A 437 -40.57 -4.45 10.35
CA GLN A 437 -39.60 -5.52 10.54
C GLN A 437 -39.06 -6.05 9.20
N ILE A 438 -37.74 -6.26 9.13
CA ILE A 438 -37.05 -6.80 7.96
C ILE A 438 -36.28 -8.07 8.34
N GLY A 439 -36.35 -9.07 7.47
CA GLY A 439 -35.76 -10.38 7.73
C GLY A 439 -36.45 -11.16 8.88
N LYS A 440 -35.89 -12.31 9.22
CA LYS A 440 -36.31 -13.11 10.38
C LYS A 440 -35.52 -12.67 11.62
N ALA A 441 -36.14 -12.78 12.79
CA ALA A 441 -35.43 -12.61 14.06
C ALA A 441 -34.28 -13.63 14.18
N VAL A 442 -33.20 -13.22 14.83
CA VAL A 442 -32.03 -14.05 15.14
C VAL A 442 -32.10 -14.44 16.61
N LEU A 443 -32.28 -15.74 16.87
CA LEU A 443 -32.20 -16.32 18.21
C LEU A 443 -30.76 -16.28 18.70
N LEU A 444 -30.55 -15.79 19.92
CA LEU A 444 -29.23 -15.67 20.57
C LEU A 444 -29.00 -16.89 21.46
N LYS A 445 -27.76 -17.39 21.52
CA LYS A 445 -27.42 -18.55 22.35
C LYS A 445 -27.45 -18.21 23.84
N GLU A 446 -27.90 -19.17 24.65
CA GLU A 446 -28.18 -19.00 26.09
C GLU A 446 -26.94 -18.74 26.96
N GLU A 447 -25.73 -19.09 26.47
CA GLU A 447 -24.45 -18.97 27.18
C GLU A 447 -23.73 -17.62 26.99
N SER A 448 -24.37 -16.70 26.29
CA SER A 448 -23.77 -15.39 26.00
C SER A 448 -23.90 -14.45 27.21
N ASP A 449 -22.94 -13.54 27.33
CA ASP A 449 -22.65 -12.74 28.53
C ASP A 449 -23.86 -11.94 29.07
N ASP A 450 -23.73 -11.43 30.30
CA ASP A 450 -24.81 -10.77 31.04
C ASP A 450 -25.45 -9.54 30.35
N TYR A 451 -24.87 -9.01 29.28
CA TYR A 451 -25.36 -7.80 28.62
C TYR A 451 -25.14 -7.77 27.11
N TYR A 452 -25.95 -6.94 26.43
CA TYR A 452 -25.71 -6.48 25.08
C TYR A 452 -25.57 -4.96 25.05
N GLU A 453 -24.73 -4.43 24.18
CA GLU A 453 -24.65 -3.00 23.91
C GLU A 453 -24.81 -2.72 22.43
N LEU A 454 -25.32 -1.52 22.11
CA LEU A 454 -25.47 -1.10 20.74
C LEU A 454 -24.09 -0.88 20.12
N TYR A 455 -23.91 -1.44 18.93
CA TYR A 455 -22.67 -1.44 18.18
C TYR A 455 -22.86 -0.87 16.78
N LEU A 456 -21.89 -0.07 16.34
CA LEU A 456 -21.81 0.45 14.98
C LEU A 456 -20.43 0.17 14.40
N SER A 457 -20.38 -0.37 13.19
CA SER A 457 -19.16 -0.53 12.41
C SER A 457 -19.24 0.26 11.11
N LEU A 458 -18.22 1.07 10.81
CA LEU A 458 -18.15 1.90 9.61
C LEU A 458 -16.78 1.74 8.92
N LYS A 459 -16.77 1.52 7.61
CA LYS A 459 -15.54 1.48 6.78
C LYS A 459 -15.82 2.07 5.40
N ILE A 460 -15.13 3.12 4.98
CA ILE A 460 -15.28 3.64 3.62
C ILE A 460 -14.22 3.02 2.70
N PRO A 461 -14.54 2.21 1.68
CA PRO A 461 -13.56 1.68 0.75
C PRO A 461 -12.83 2.80 -0.01
N PHE A 462 -11.56 2.56 -0.34
CA PHE A 462 -10.73 3.51 -1.08
C PHE A 462 -11.19 3.59 -2.55
N TYR A 463 -12.09 4.52 -2.85
CA TYR A 463 -12.39 4.93 -4.23
C TYR A 463 -12.16 6.44 -4.37
N ARG A 464 -11.50 6.87 -5.45
CA ARG A 464 -11.01 8.25 -5.72
C ARG A 464 -12.08 9.37 -5.84
N SER A 465 -13.31 9.19 -5.36
CA SER A 465 -14.34 10.22 -5.38
C SER A 465 -14.53 10.89 -4.01
N LYS A 466 -14.71 12.22 -4.01
CA LYS A 466 -14.98 13.07 -2.83
C LYS A 466 -16.38 12.80 -2.32
N LEU A 467 -16.51 12.11 -1.18
CA LEU A 467 -17.79 11.70 -0.61
C LEU A 467 -17.68 11.69 0.93
N TRP A 468 -18.77 12.07 1.61
CA TRP A 468 -18.87 12.36 3.04
C TRP A 468 -20.04 11.55 3.64
N GLN A 469 -20.03 11.10 4.90
CA GLN A 469 -21.22 10.42 5.47
C GLN A 469 -21.51 10.93 6.87
N ARG A 470 -22.80 11.15 7.16
CA ARG A 470 -23.31 11.65 8.44
C ARG A 470 -24.41 10.71 8.94
N PHE A 471 -24.37 10.36 10.20
CA PHE A 471 -25.35 9.54 10.89
C PHE A 471 -25.90 10.38 12.03
N GLY A 472 -27.21 10.33 12.25
CA GLY A 472 -27.87 11.01 13.36
C GLY A 472 -28.69 10.00 14.16
N CYS A 473 -28.75 10.21 15.48
CA CYS A 473 -29.61 9.45 16.38
C CYS A 473 -30.71 10.35 16.91
#